data_AF-A0A947MWZ4-F1
#
_entry.id   AF-A0A947MWZ4-F1
#
_cell.length_a   1.000
_cell.length_b   1.000
_cell.length_c   1.000
_cell.angle_alpha   90.00
_cell.angle_beta   90.00
_cell.angle_gamma   90.00
#
_symmetry.space_group_name_H-M   'P 1'
#
loop_
_entity.id
_entity.type
_entity.pdbx_description
1 polymer ?
#
loop_
_entity_poly.entity_id
_entity_poly.type
_entity_poly.pdbx_seq_one_letter_code
_entity_poly.pdbx_strand_id
1 'polypeptide(L)' 'MRTNIEIDDQLMSDALRLTGLKTKKEAVELGLRTLLRLRQQEELRRFKGKLPWEGDLDAMRADK' A
#
# COMPACT_ATOMS: atom_id res chain seq x y z
N MET A 1 6.80 12.10 -17.17
CA MET A 1 6.45 11.60 -18.52
C MET A 1 4.98 11.91 -18.77
N ARG A 2 4.61 12.41 -19.95
CA ARG A 2 3.20 12.60 -20.34
C ARG A 2 2.81 11.44 -21.24
N THR A 3 1.75 10.72 -20.86
CA THR A 3 1.28 9.54 -21.56
C THR A 3 -0.24 9.63 -21.69
N ASN A 4 -0.77 9.24 -22.84
CA ASN A 4 -2.21 9.11 -23.05
C ASN A 4 -2.57 7.63 -22.84
N ILE A 5 -3.49 7.38 -21.90
CA ILE A 5 -3.97 6.05 -21.55
C ILE A 5 -5.49 6.11 -21.37
N GLU A 6 -6.19 5.07 -21.80
CA GLU A 6 -7.61 4.91 -21.52
C GLU A 6 -7.78 4.35 -20.10
N ILE A 7 -8.64 5.01 -19.32
CA ILE A 7 -9.00 4.60 -17.96
C ILE A 7 -10.51 4.72 -17.86
N ASP A 8 -11.14 3.74 -17.22
CA ASP A 8 -12.56 3.79 -16.90
C ASP A 8 -12.90 5.04 -16.06
N ASP A 9 -13.88 5.81 -16.51
CA ASP A 9 -14.24 7.08 -15.87
C ASP A 9 -14.87 6.89 -14.49
N GLN A 10 -15.63 5.80 -14.30
CA GLN A 10 -16.23 5.49 -13.01
C GLN A 10 -15.15 5.15 -11.98
N LEU A 11 -14.17 4.34 -12.37
CA LEU A 11 -13.00 4.02 -11.55
C LEU A 11 -12.23 5.27 -11.13
N MET A 12 -11.98 6.19 -12.07
CA MET A 12 -11.28 7.44 -11.76
C MET A 12 -12.09 8.34 -10.82
N SER A 13 -13.40 8.44 -11.05
CA SER A 13 -14.33 9.19 -10.19
C SER A 13 -14.33 8.65 -8.77
N ASP A 14 -14.45 7.32 -8.61
CA ASP A 14 -14.44 6.67 -7.31
C ASP A 14 -13.09 6.81 -6.61
N ALA A 15 -11.99 6.70 -7.33
CA ALA A 15 -10.66 6.92 -6.78
C ALA A 15 -10.52 8.34 -6.23
N LEU A 16 -10.89 9.38 -7.00
CA LEU A 16 -10.82 10.77 -6.53
C LEU A 16 -11.73 11.03 -5.33
N ARG A 17 -12.96 10.50 -5.35
CA ARG A 17 -13.93 10.63 -4.26
C ARG A 17 -13.45 9.98 -2.97
N LEU A 18 -12.94 8.75 -3.04
CA LEU A 18 -12.51 7.99 -1.86
C LEU A 18 -11.17 8.49 -1.29
N THR A 19 -10.28 8.99 -2.14
CA THR A 19 -8.96 9.47 -1.72
C THR A 19 -8.95 10.96 -1.37
N GLY A 20 -9.97 11.72 -1.78
CA GLY A 20 -10.03 13.17 -1.62
C GLY A 20 -9.03 13.94 -2.51
N LEU A 21 -8.44 13.28 -3.51
CA LEU A 21 -7.46 13.87 -4.41
C LEU A 21 -8.13 14.80 -5.43
N LYS A 22 -7.41 15.83 -5.85
CA LYS A 22 -7.95 16.88 -6.72
C LYS A 22 -7.77 16.58 -8.20
N THR A 23 -6.75 15.79 -8.55
CA THR A 23 -6.38 15.57 -9.95
C THR A 23 -6.25 14.10 -10.31
N LYS A 24 -6.61 13.77 -11.56
CA LYS A 24 -6.40 12.43 -12.13
C LYS A 24 -4.93 11.98 -12.03
N LYS A 25 -3.98 12.91 -12.18
CA LYS A 25 -2.54 12.63 -12.04
C LYS A 25 -2.18 12.12 -10.64
N GLU A 26 -2.65 12.79 -9.59
CA GLU A 26 -2.38 12.38 -8.21
C GLU A 26 -2.97 11.00 -7.91
N ALA A 27 -4.19 10.73 -8.40
CA ALA A 27 -4.82 9.42 -8.23
C ALA A 27 -4.01 8.30 -8.89
N VAL A 28 -3.52 8.52 -10.12
CA VAL A 28 -2.66 7.56 -10.84
C VAL A 28 -1.32 7.35 -10.12
N GLU A 29 -0.66 8.44 -9.70
CA GLU A 29 0.61 8.38 -8.95
C GLU A 29 0.43 7.59 -7.64
N LEU A 30 -0.64 7.87 -6.89
CA LEU A 30 -0.97 7.16 -5.66
C LEU A 30 -1.25 5.67 -5.92
N GLY A 31 -1.99 5.35 -6.98
CA GLY A 31 -2.26 3.98 -7.39
C GLY A 31 -0.98 3.19 -7.66
N LEU A 32 -0.07 3.75 -8.44
CA LEU A 32 1.22 3.13 -8.77
C LEU A 32 2.09 2.92 -7.53
N ARG A 33 2.19 3.93 -6.67
CA ARG A 33 2.94 3.83 -5.40
C ARG A 33 2.36 2.78 -4.47
N THR A 34 1.04 2.70 -4.40
CA THR A 34 0.33 1.71 -3.58
C THR A 34 0.60 0.30 -4.10
N LEU A 35 0.57 0.10 -5.42
CA LEU A 35 0.86 -1.20 -6.02
C LEU A 35 2.28 -1.68 -5.70
N LEU A 36 3.28 -0.80 -5.80
CA LEU A 36 4.66 -1.12 -5.39
C LEU A 36 4.75 -1.48 -3.91
N ARG A 37 4.11 -0.69 -3.04
CA ARG A 37 4.08 -0.96 -1.60
C ARG A 37 3.46 -2.32 -1.28
N LEU A 38 2.36 -2.68 -1.93
CA LEU A 38 1.69 -3.97 -1.73
C LEU A 38 2.58 -5.14 -2.13
N ARG A 39 3.31 -5.03 -3.25
CA ARG A 39 4.27 -6.06 -3.68
C ARG A 39 5.44 -6.21 -2.71
N GLN A 40 5.98 -5.10 -2.21
CA GLN A 40 7.05 -5.14 -1.20
C GLN A 40 6.57 -5.82 0.09
N GLN A 41 5.34 -5.52 0.53
CA GLN A 41 4.75 -6.19 1.70
C GLN A 41 4.52 -7.68 1.46
N GLU A 42 4.13 -8.08 0.25
CA GLU A 42 3.97 -9.49 -0.13
C GLU A 42 5.31 -10.25 -0.04
N GLU A 43 6.41 -9.66 -0.53
CA GLU A 43 7.75 -10.23 -0.39
C GLU A 43 8.14 -10.39 1.09
N LEU A 44 7.88 -9.38 1.92
CA LEU A 44 8.13 -9.46 3.37
C LEU A 44 7.33 -10.59 4.04
N ARG A 45 6.09 -10.83 3.61
CA ARG A 45 5.27 -11.95 4.14
C ARG A 45 5.90 -13.32 3.88
N ARG A 46 6.76 -13.47 2.86
CA ARG A 46 7.47 -14.74 2.60
C ARG A 46 8.47 -15.12 3.70
N PHE A 47 8.88 -14.15 4.52
CA PHE A 47 9.77 -14.35 5.66
C PHE A 47 9.01 -14.64 6.97
N LYS A 48 7.67 -14.61 6.96
CA LYS A 48 6.85 -14.94 8.14
C LYS A 48 7.19 -16.35 8.64
N GLY A 49 7.62 -16.45 9.90
CA GLY A 49 8.01 -17.71 10.55
C GLY A 49 9.37 -18.27 10.12
N LYS A 50 10.13 -17.55 9.27
CA LYS A 50 11.48 -17.97 8.84
C LYS A 50 12.60 -17.19 9.52
N LEU A 51 12.30 -15.98 10.01
CA LEU A 51 13.26 -15.15 10.71
C LEU A 51 13.30 -15.54 12.19
N PRO A 52 14.49 -15.75 12.78
CA PRO A 52 14.61 -15.92 14.22
C PRO A 52 14.14 -14.63 14.89
N TRP A 53 13.23 -14.77 15.85
CA TRP A 53 12.75 -13.67 16.67
C TRP A 53 13.43 -13.78 18.03
N GLU A 54 14.16 -12.74 18.42
CA GLU A 54 14.81 -12.64 19.72
C GLU A 54 14.06 -11.61 20.57
N GLY A 55 13.40 -12.09 21.62
CA GLY A 55 12.67 -11.29 22.58
C GLY A 55 11.91 -12.18 23.58
N ASP A 56 11.36 -11.58 24.63
CA ASP A 56 10.45 -12.25 25.56
C ASP A 56 9.06 -11.61 25.44
N LEU A 57 8.11 -12.34 24.85
CA LEU A 57 6.75 -11.82 24.62
C LEU A 57 5.98 -11.64 25.92
N ASP A 58 6.29 -12.43 26.94
CA ASP A 58 5.58 -12.41 28.21
C ASP A 58 6.03 -11.20 29.02
N ALA A 59 7.33 -10.91 29.04
CA ALA A 59 7.87 -9.67 29.62
C ALA A 59 7.28 -8.41 28.96
N MET A 60 7.21 -8.37 27.63
CA MET A 60 6.67 -7.21 26.88
C MET A 60 5.17 -6.96 27.12
N ARG A 61 4.42 -8.00 27.52
CA ARG A 61 2.98 -7.90 27.77
C ARG A 61 2.65 -7.61 29.24
N ALA A 62 3.56 -7.95 30.14
CA ALA A 62 3.39 -7.77 31.58
C ALA A 62 3.67 -6.32 32.04
N ASP A 63 4.30 -5.49 31.21
CA ASP A 63 4.69 -4.10 31.51
C ASP A 63 3.52 -3.09 31.39
N LYS A 64 2.29 -3.52 31.73
CA LYS A 64 1.06 -2.71 31.63
C LYS A 64 0.46 -2.37 32.98
#